data_AF-A0A2H5X1C7-F1
#
_entry.id   AF-A0A2H5X1C7-F1
#
_cell.length_a   1.000
_cell.length_b   1.000
_cell.length_c   1.000
_cell.angle_alpha   90.00
_cell.angle_beta   90.00
_cell.angle_gamma   90.00
#
_symmetry.space_group_name_H-M   'P 1'
#
loop_
_entity.id
_entity.type
_entity.pdbx_description
1 polymer ?
#
loop_
_entity_poly.entity_id
_entity_poly.type
_entity_poly.pdbx_seq_one_letter_code
_entity_poly.pdbx_strand_id
1 'polypeptide(L)'
;MPGSPSQVHCPAPTAHLFPGEDANRSWAYDVELGAHQLVPHGVIPPDSREVGWITDYLEDVAFLESGWFDYPAEQNRKDWFNLGGFSKVQPYYTRNPEIYALRNDPKPFIRSYFNMLASLLNEETLWLWEHFNNAGAWNKTHETGYFLQATRFMLAMEHGDELWLAPLVPSYWLKDGQAIRVENLLTRFGAVSYHIHSRAAQGVIEADVTLPDAPESVTVCLRLPHPDGKRIRRAEVNGQPHSDFTNDCVRLSATAGKTTVRVSF
;
A
#
# COMPACT_ATOMS: atom_id res chain seq x y z
N MET A 1 3.23 0.78 25.76
CA MET A 1 2.56 1.18 24.51
C MET A 1 1.46 2.15 24.89
N PRO A 2 1.36 3.37 24.36
CA PRO A 2 0.07 4.02 24.40
C PRO A 2 -0.86 3.14 23.57
N GLY A 3 -1.93 2.61 24.17
CA GLY A 3 -3.00 2.01 23.37
C GLY A 3 -3.47 3.02 22.32
N SER A 4 -4.01 2.53 21.21
CA SER A 4 -4.64 3.37 20.19
C SER A 4 -6.16 3.24 20.30
N PRO A 5 -6.78 3.65 21.43
CA PRO A 5 -8.19 3.44 21.62
C PRO A 5 -8.98 4.18 20.53
N SER A 6 -10.06 3.58 20.09
CA SER A 6 -11.00 4.18 19.14
C SER A 6 -11.71 5.42 19.69
N GLN A 7 -11.83 5.52 21.01
CA GLN A 7 -12.53 6.62 21.67
C GLN A 7 -11.55 7.66 22.23
N VAL A 8 -11.83 8.93 21.92
CA VAL A 8 -11.11 10.07 22.49
C VAL A 8 -11.31 10.10 24.01
N HIS A 9 -10.22 10.30 24.77
CA HIS A 9 -10.20 10.28 26.24
C HIS A 9 -10.43 8.91 26.90
N CYS A 10 -10.41 7.82 26.15
CA CYS A 10 -10.45 6.49 26.73
C CYS A 10 -9.13 6.18 27.47
N PRO A 11 -9.13 5.92 28.79
CA PRO A 11 -7.90 5.73 29.56
C PRO A 11 -7.23 4.36 29.34
N ALA A 12 -7.90 3.44 28.65
CA ALA A 12 -7.47 2.08 28.40
C ALA A 12 -8.03 1.58 27.04
N PRO A 13 -7.59 0.43 26.51
CA PRO A 13 -8.26 -0.22 25.39
C PRO A 13 -9.76 -0.40 25.66
N THR A 14 -10.58 -0.21 24.63
CA THR A 14 -12.06 -0.21 24.69
C THR A 14 -12.59 -1.50 25.30
N ALA A 15 -11.99 -2.65 24.95
CA ALA A 15 -12.40 -3.96 25.48
C ALA A 15 -12.21 -4.11 27.00
N HIS A 16 -11.30 -3.36 27.63
CA HIS A 16 -11.11 -3.42 29.07
C HIS A 16 -12.25 -2.71 29.82
N LEU A 17 -12.82 -1.67 29.22
CA LEU A 17 -13.91 -0.90 29.81
C LEU A 17 -15.29 -1.47 29.46
N PHE A 18 -15.40 -2.08 28.29
CA PHE A 18 -16.65 -2.62 27.75
C PHE A 18 -16.50 -4.10 27.36
N PRO A 19 -16.20 -4.99 28.32
CA PRO A 19 -16.10 -6.42 28.05
C PRO A 19 -17.47 -7.01 27.68
N GLY A 20 -17.53 -7.93 26.71
CA GLY A 20 -18.76 -8.59 26.28
C GLY A 20 -19.64 -7.77 25.33
N GLU A 21 -19.40 -6.46 25.20
CA GLU A 21 -20.17 -5.60 24.29
C GLU A 21 -19.95 -5.96 22.81
N ASP A 22 -20.99 -5.71 22.01
CA ASP A 22 -21.03 -6.01 20.58
C ASP A 22 -20.62 -7.46 20.28
N ALA A 23 -21.26 -8.41 20.98
CA ALA A 23 -20.93 -9.84 20.90
C ALA A 23 -19.45 -10.13 21.17
N ASN A 24 -18.91 -9.47 22.22
CA ASN A 24 -17.53 -9.61 22.70
C ASN A 24 -16.46 -9.20 21.68
N ARG A 25 -16.77 -8.27 20.77
CA ARG A 25 -15.82 -7.75 19.77
C ARG A 25 -15.43 -6.29 19.95
N SER A 26 -15.69 -5.71 21.13
CA SER A 26 -15.33 -4.32 21.44
C SER A 26 -13.83 -3.99 21.30
N TRP A 27 -12.95 -4.99 21.34
CA TRP A 27 -11.52 -4.84 21.04
C TRP A 27 -11.25 -4.44 19.59
N ALA A 28 -12.11 -4.86 18.65
CA ALA A 28 -11.93 -4.63 17.23
C ALA A 28 -12.00 -3.15 16.89
N TYR A 29 -12.77 -2.36 17.65
CA TYR A 29 -12.84 -0.91 17.47
C TYR A 29 -11.45 -0.25 17.57
N ASP A 30 -10.60 -0.68 18.49
CA ASP A 30 -9.25 -0.10 18.65
C ASP A 30 -8.30 -0.47 17.50
N VAL A 31 -8.61 -1.56 16.79
CA VAL A 31 -7.82 -2.04 15.65
C VAL A 31 -8.33 -1.43 14.34
N GLU A 32 -9.64 -1.45 14.12
CA GLU A 32 -10.30 -1.12 12.86
C GLU A 32 -10.72 0.35 12.80
N LEU A 33 -10.99 0.96 13.94
CA LEU A 33 -11.46 2.34 14.12
C LEU A 33 -10.60 3.12 15.13
N GLY A 34 -9.36 2.66 15.38
CA GLY A 34 -8.41 3.30 16.29
C GLY A 34 -7.80 4.60 15.75
N ALA A 35 -6.86 5.18 16.51
CA ALA A 35 -6.24 6.48 16.18
C ALA A 35 -5.41 6.46 14.88
N HIS A 36 -5.11 5.29 14.32
CA HIS A 36 -4.48 5.15 13.00
C HIS A 36 -5.29 5.84 11.89
N GLN A 37 -6.62 5.96 12.06
CA GLN A 37 -7.51 6.70 11.17
C GLN A 37 -7.15 8.20 11.05
N LEU A 38 -6.44 8.77 12.03
CA LEU A 38 -6.03 10.19 12.01
C LEU A 38 -4.92 10.48 10.98
N VAL A 39 -4.20 9.44 10.51
CA VAL A 39 -3.07 9.59 9.59
C VAL A 39 -3.53 9.89 8.15
N PRO A 40 -4.42 9.09 7.52
CA PRO A 40 -4.94 9.41 6.19
C PRO A 40 -5.64 10.77 6.10
N HIS A 41 -6.21 11.24 7.21
CA HIS A 41 -6.89 12.54 7.29
C HIS A 41 -5.95 13.72 7.52
N GLY A 42 -4.64 13.49 7.62
CA GLY A 42 -3.64 14.55 7.78
C GLY A 42 -3.59 15.19 9.17
N VAL A 43 -4.21 14.58 10.19
CA VAL A 43 -4.18 15.08 11.57
C VAL A 43 -2.87 14.72 12.25
N ILE A 44 -2.34 13.53 11.97
CA ILE A 44 -1.03 13.08 12.44
C ILE A 44 -0.14 12.82 11.22
N PRO A 45 1.08 13.39 11.14
CA PRO A 45 1.99 13.13 10.04
C PRO A 45 2.36 11.64 9.93
N PRO A 46 2.37 11.06 8.71
CA PRO A 46 2.65 9.64 8.51
C PRO A 46 4.04 9.22 8.99
N ASP A 47 5.03 10.11 8.94
CA ASP A 47 6.41 9.85 9.36
C ASP A 47 6.69 10.19 10.83
N SER A 48 5.65 10.56 11.59
CA SER A 48 5.81 10.85 13.02
C SER A 48 6.15 9.60 13.83
N ARG A 49 6.76 9.81 14.99
CA ARG A 49 7.10 8.74 15.93
C ARG A 49 5.84 8.02 16.43
N GLU A 50 4.77 8.78 16.65
CA GLU A 50 3.48 8.29 17.10
C GLU A 50 2.86 7.31 16.10
N VAL A 51 2.98 7.59 14.80
CA VAL A 51 2.54 6.64 13.75
C VAL A 51 3.41 5.38 13.73
N GLY A 52 4.72 5.50 13.98
CA GLY A 52 5.59 4.34 14.17
C GLY A 52 5.08 3.42 15.28
N TRP A 53 4.77 3.97 16.47
CA TRP A 53 4.20 3.19 17.57
C TRP A 53 2.85 2.55 17.23
N ILE A 54 2.00 3.25 16.49
CA ILE A 54 0.72 2.72 16.02
C ILE A 54 0.95 1.53 15.08
N THR A 55 1.81 1.66 14.08
CA THR A 55 2.08 0.58 13.12
C THR A 55 2.75 -0.62 13.79
N ASP A 56 3.69 -0.39 14.70
CA ASP A 56 4.36 -1.46 15.46
C ASP A 56 3.34 -2.22 16.32
N TYR A 57 2.44 -1.52 17.01
CA TYR A 57 1.38 -2.17 17.79
C TYR A 57 0.43 -2.98 16.90
N LEU A 58 0.02 -2.42 15.75
CA LEU A 58 -0.86 -3.14 14.83
C LEU A 58 -0.20 -4.42 14.32
N GLU A 59 1.07 -4.34 13.89
CA GLU A 59 1.79 -5.46 13.29
C GLU A 59 2.22 -6.52 14.30
N ASP A 60 2.81 -6.11 15.43
CA ASP A 60 3.41 -7.04 16.39
C ASP A 60 2.40 -7.60 17.39
N VAL A 61 1.24 -6.93 17.56
CA VAL A 61 0.22 -7.31 18.52
C VAL A 61 -1.11 -7.56 17.81
N ALA A 62 -1.78 -6.51 17.36
CA ALA A 62 -3.21 -6.57 17.01
C ALA A 62 -3.51 -7.55 15.86
N PHE A 63 -2.68 -7.57 14.81
CA PHE A 63 -2.85 -8.46 13.66
C PHE A 63 -2.48 -9.91 13.95
N LEU A 64 -1.88 -10.19 15.11
CA LEU A 64 -1.48 -11.53 15.52
C LEU A 64 -2.35 -12.08 16.67
N GLU A 65 -3.28 -11.29 17.20
CA GLU A 65 -4.29 -11.76 18.14
C GLU A 65 -5.38 -12.59 17.45
N SER A 66 -6.18 -13.29 18.26
CA SER A 66 -7.31 -14.08 17.76
C SER A 66 -8.38 -13.18 17.16
N GLY A 67 -8.89 -13.57 15.99
CA GLY A 67 -10.02 -12.90 15.37
C GLY A 67 -11.36 -13.20 15.99
N TRP A 68 -12.38 -12.55 15.44
CA TRP A 68 -13.76 -12.83 15.81
C TRP A 68 -14.20 -14.14 15.15
N PHE A 69 -14.12 -15.23 15.91
CA PHE A 69 -14.38 -16.64 15.51
C PHE A 69 -13.38 -17.27 14.54
N ASP A 70 -12.50 -16.48 13.92
CA ASP A 70 -11.51 -16.92 12.95
C ASP A 70 -10.07 -16.55 13.36
N TYR A 71 -9.07 -17.04 12.61
CA TYR A 71 -7.66 -16.69 12.76
C TYR A 71 -7.15 -16.78 14.22
N PRO A 72 -7.04 -17.99 14.80
CA PRO A 72 -6.51 -18.15 16.16
C PRO A 72 -5.11 -17.55 16.31
N ALA A 73 -4.85 -16.84 17.42
CA ALA A 73 -3.58 -16.16 17.66
C ALA A 73 -2.34 -17.07 17.47
N GLU A 74 -2.42 -18.32 17.93
CA GLU A 74 -1.33 -19.29 17.78
C GLU A 74 -0.96 -19.52 16.30
N GLN A 75 -1.95 -19.67 15.43
CA GLN A 75 -1.73 -19.84 13.99
C GLN A 75 -1.19 -18.56 13.36
N ASN A 76 -1.75 -17.41 13.72
CA ASN A 76 -1.29 -16.11 13.22
C ASN A 76 0.20 -15.89 13.56
N ARG A 77 0.63 -16.24 14.77
CA ARG A 77 2.04 -16.12 15.18
C ARG A 77 2.96 -17.10 14.45
N LYS A 78 2.47 -18.31 14.16
CA LYS A 78 3.23 -19.32 13.42
C LYS A 78 3.44 -18.95 11.95
N ASP A 79 2.42 -18.33 11.33
CA ASP A 79 2.46 -17.89 9.93
C ASP A 79 2.13 -16.39 9.81
N TRP A 80 2.93 -15.58 10.51
CA TRP A 80 2.72 -14.12 10.58
C TRP A 80 2.78 -13.44 9.20
N PHE A 81 3.46 -14.04 8.23
CA PHE A 81 3.59 -13.47 6.91
C PHE A 81 2.27 -13.55 6.14
N ASN A 82 1.62 -14.72 6.08
CA ASN A 82 0.36 -14.89 5.36
C ASN A 82 -0.87 -14.53 6.21
N LEU A 83 -0.76 -14.66 7.53
CA LEU A 83 -1.86 -14.45 8.47
C LEU A 83 -1.69 -13.17 9.31
N GLY A 84 -0.77 -12.27 8.96
CA GLY A 84 -0.62 -10.96 9.59
C GLY A 84 -0.85 -9.81 8.61
N GLY A 85 -0.72 -8.57 9.08
CA GLY A 85 -0.85 -7.38 8.23
C GLY A 85 -2.29 -6.95 7.91
N PHE A 86 -3.28 -7.48 8.62
CA PHE A 86 -4.70 -7.09 8.47
C PHE A 86 -5.50 -7.36 9.75
N SER A 87 -6.56 -6.59 9.99
CA SER A 87 -7.44 -6.77 11.15
C SER A 87 -8.30 -8.02 11.04
N LYS A 88 -8.68 -8.56 12.21
CA LYS A 88 -9.29 -9.89 12.34
C LYS A 88 -10.80 -9.89 12.53
N VAL A 89 -11.49 -8.87 12.00
CA VAL A 89 -12.97 -8.84 11.88
C VAL A 89 -13.39 -8.36 10.50
N GLN A 90 -12.87 -7.21 10.08
CA GLN A 90 -13.13 -6.53 8.82
C GLN A 90 -11.85 -5.87 8.28
N PRO A 91 -11.09 -6.60 7.46
CA PRO A 91 -9.78 -6.18 6.99
C PRO A 91 -9.68 -4.76 6.42
N TYR A 92 -10.64 -4.27 5.61
CA TYR A 92 -10.49 -2.94 4.98
C TYR A 92 -10.98 -1.75 5.82
N TYR A 93 -11.48 -1.95 7.05
CA TYR A 93 -11.67 -0.81 7.96
C TYR A 93 -10.33 -0.27 8.47
N THR A 94 -9.38 -1.16 8.75
CA THR A 94 -8.05 -0.75 9.18
C THR A 94 -7.29 -0.12 8.02
N ARG A 95 -6.82 1.12 8.21
CA ARG A 95 -6.18 1.89 7.12
C ARG A 95 -4.68 1.63 7.00
N ASN A 96 -4.20 0.48 7.46
CA ASN A 96 -2.76 0.19 7.49
C ASN A 96 -2.09 0.21 6.11
N PRO A 97 -2.68 -0.29 5.00
CA PRO A 97 -2.04 -0.14 3.69
C PRO A 97 -1.85 1.32 3.30
N GLU A 98 -2.83 2.18 3.57
CA GLU A 98 -2.71 3.61 3.27
C GLU A 98 -1.61 4.28 4.10
N ILE A 99 -1.46 3.88 5.37
CA ILE A 99 -0.36 4.38 6.21
C ILE A 99 1.00 3.93 5.66
N TYR A 100 1.14 2.66 5.26
CA TYR A 100 2.38 2.16 4.65
C TYR A 100 2.68 2.87 3.33
N ALA A 101 1.67 3.13 2.51
CA ALA A 101 1.78 3.89 1.27
C ALA A 101 2.26 5.32 1.53
N LEU A 102 1.65 6.03 2.49
CA LEU A 102 2.03 7.39 2.88
C LEU A 102 3.45 7.48 3.45
N ARG A 103 3.95 6.38 4.04
CA ARG A 103 5.32 6.24 4.56
C ARG A 103 6.32 5.70 3.52
N ASN A 104 5.88 5.48 2.27
CA ASN A 104 6.67 4.86 1.22
C ASN A 104 7.30 3.51 1.63
N ASP A 105 6.52 2.68 2.33
CA ASP A 105 6.94 1.37 2.85
C ASP A 105 6.30 0.21 2.06
N PRO A 106 6.91 -0.19 0.92
CA PRO A 106 6.27 -1.10 -0.02
C PRO A 106 6.09 -2.51 0.53
N LYS A 107 6.97 -2.99 1.44
CA LYS A 107 6.91 -4.38 1.92
C LYS A 107 5.67 -4.69 2.75
N PRO A 108 5.38 -3.96 3.85
CA PRO A 108 4.15 -4.16 4.59
C PRO A 108 2.92 -3.78 3.75
N PHE A 109 3.00 -2.75 2.90
CA PHE A 109 1.92 -2.43 1.96
C PHE A 109 1.51 -3.64 1.10
N ILE A 110 2.48 -4.24 0.40
CA ILE A 110 2.24 -5.37 -0.51
C ILE A 110 1.66 -6.56 0.27
N ARG A 111 2.22 -6.88 1.44
CA ARG A 111 1.73 -7.99 2.27
C ARG A 111 0.29 -7.75 2.71
N SER A 112 -0.02 -6.58 3.26
CA SER A 112 -1.38 -6.23 3.67
C SER A 112 -2.34 -6.24 2.49
N TYR A 113 -1.98 -5.63 1.36
CA TYR A 113 -2.82 -5.60 0.16
C TYR A 113 -3.26 -7.01 -0.28
N PHE A 114 -2.30 -7.94 -0.43
CA PHE A 114 -2.60 -9.29 -0.89
C PHE A 114 -3.27 -10.14 0.18
N ASN A 115 -2.87 -10.04 1.45
CA ASN A 115 -3.50 -10.81 2.52
C ASN A 115 -4.96 -10.38 2.75
N MET A 116 -5.23 -9.07 2.72
CA MET A 116 -6.59 -8.54 2.83
C MET A 116 -7.46 -9.00 1.67
N LEU A 117 -6.96 -8.91 0.43
CA LEU A 117 -7.65 -9.42 -0.76
C LEU A 117 -7.96 -10.91 -0.64
N ALA A 118 -6.95 -11.74 -0.36
CA ALA A 118 -7.11 -13.18 -0.24
C ALA A 118 -8.08 -13.59 0.88
N SER A 119 -8.17 -12.78 1.94
CA SER A 119 -9.04 -13.09 3.07
C SER A 119 -10.54 -12.89 2.81
N LEU A 120 -10.91 -12.07 1.81
CA LEU A 120 -12.31 -11.67 1.56
C LEU A 120 -12.78 -11.83 0.11
N LEU A 121 -11.90 -12.18 -0.83
CA LEU A 121 -12.25 -12.31 -2.24
C LEU A 121 -13.19 -13.50 -2.47
N ASN A 122 -14.35 -13.23 -3.05
CA ASN A 122 -15.18 -14.24 -3.67
C ASN A 122 -14.55 -14.65 -5.00
N GLU A 123 -14.09 -15.89 -5.14
CA GLU A 123 -13.43 -16.36 -6.37
C GLU A 123 -14.39 -16.60 -7.55
N GLU A 124 -15.69 -16.70 -7.31
CA GLU A 124 -16.69 -16.88 -8.37
C GLU A 124 -17.12 -15.55 -9.00
N THR A 125 -17.30 -14.51 -8.18
CA THR A 125 -17.84 -13.21 -8.61
C THR A 125 -16.83 -12.07 -8.57
N LEU A 126 -15.66 -12.28 -7.96
CA LEU A 126 -14.60 -11.30 -7.74
C LEU A 126 -15.04 -10.08 -6.91
N TRP A 127 -16.07 -10.25 -6.07
CA TRP A 127 -16.48 -9.26 -5.07
C TRP A 127 -15.80 -9.52 -3.72
N LEU A 128 -15.80 -8.50 -2.87
CA LEU A 128 -15.26 -8.60 -1.51
C LEU A 128 -16.40 -8.74 -0.48
N TRP A 129 -16.26 -9.73 0.38
CA TRP A 129 -17.13 -9.96 1.54
C TRP A 129 -16.84 -8.97 2.67
N GLU A 130 -17.82 -8.74 3.54
CA GLU A 130 -17.65 -7.90 4.73
C GLU A 130 -16.78 -8.56 5.81
N HIS A 131 -17.01 -9.86 6.03
CA HIS A 131 -16.33 -10.68 7.01
C HIS A 131 -15.77 -11.94 6.35
N PHE A 132 -14.91 -12.65 7.08
CA PHE A 132 -14.38 -13.94 6.65
C PHE A 132 -15.48 -14.99 6.44
N ASN A 133 -15.12 -16.09 5.76
CA ASN A 133 -16.01 -17.23 5.51
C ASN A 133 -17.34 -16.85 4.85
N ASN A 134 -17.33 -15.86 3.97
CA ASN A 134 -18.50 -15.42 3.21
C ASN A 134 -19.65 -14.93 4.10
N ALA A 135 -19.33 -14.28 5.22
CA ALA A 135 -20.31 -13.73 6.16
C ALA A 135 -20.52 -12.22 5.98
N GLY A 136 -21.68 -11.73 6.45
CA GLY A 136 -22.07 -10.32 6.33
C GLY A 136 -22.50 -9.93 4.91
N ALA A 137 -22.24 -8.70 4.51
CA ALA A 137 -22.54 -8.21 3.18
C ALA A 137 -21.65 -8.86 2.09
N TRP A 138 -22.28 -9.37 1.03
CA TRP A 138 -21.65 -10.17 -0.03
C TRP A 138 -20.92 -9.39 -1.12
N ASN A 139 -21.22 -8.10 -1.27
CA ASN A 139 -20.51 -7.17 -2.13
C ASN A 139 -20.45 -5.84 -1.41
N LYS A 140 -19.66 -5.82 -0.33
CA LYS A 140 -19.56 -4.65 0.52
C LYS A 140 -18.77 -3.59 -0.24
N THR A 141 -19.49 -2.57 -0.73
CA THR A 141 -18.94 -1.49 -1.54
C THR A 141 -17.77 -0.77 -0.88
N HIS A 142 -17.75 -0.72 0.44
CA HIS A 142 -16.64 -0.19 1.24
C HIS A 142 -15.32 -0.94 0.99
N GLU A 143 -15.32 -2.27 1.08
CA GLU A 143 -14.11 -3.09 0.86
C GLU A 143 -13.63 -2.95 -0.59
N THR A 144 -14.55 -3.00 -1.55
CA THR A 144 -14.26 -2.79 -2.98
C THR A 144 -13.67 -1.41 -3.24
N GLY A 145 -14.22 -0.36 -2.63
CA GLY A 145 -13.71 1.00 -2.74
C GLY A 145 -12.26 1.12 -2.25
N TYR A 146 -11.96 0.53 -1.09
CA TYR A 146 -10.60 0.58 -0.54
C TYR A 146 -9.61 -0.32 -1.27
N PHE A 147 -10.05 -1.46 -1.79
CA PHE A 147 -9.24 -2.27 -2.71
C PHE A 147 -8.83 -1.47 -3.94
N LEU A 148 -9.77 -0.75 -4.57
CA LEU A 148 -9.47 0.09 -5.72
C LEU A 148 -8.54 1.27 -5.36
N GLN A 149 -8.73 1.89 -4.19
CA GLN A 149 -7.85 2.95 -3.71
C GLN A 149 -6.42 2.43 -3.45
N ALA A 150 -6.26 1.30 -2.76
CA ALA A 150 -4.95 0.70 -2.54
C ALA A 150 -4.30 0.28 -3.85
N THR A 151 -5.07 -0.28 -4.79
CA THR A 151 -4.58 -0.59 -6.15
C THR A 151 -4.08 0.68 -6.85
N ARG A 152 -4.81 1.79 -6.73
CA ARG A 152 -4.36 3.08 -7.25
C ARG A 152 -3.03 3.48 -6.62
N PHE A 153 -2.89 3.44 -5.28
CA PHE A 153 -1.63 3.76 -4.61
C PHE A 153 -0.47 2.89 -5.06
N MET A 154 -0.71 1.62 -5.36
CA MET A 154 0.32 0.73 -5.91
C MET A 154 0.87 1.24 -7.25
N LEU A 155 0.00 1.82 -8.08
CA LEU A 155 0.29 2.22 -9.46
C LEU A 155 0.71 3.69 -9.58
N ALA A 156 0.13 4.60 -8.79
CA ALA A 156 0.55 5.99 -8.70
C ALA A 156 0.10 6.67 -7.39
N MET A 157 0.90 7.64 -6.93
CA MET A 157 0.59 8.46 -5.77
C MET A 157 1.01 9.91 -5.99
N GLU A 158 0.29 10.84 -5.37
CA GLU A 158 0.64 12.26 -5.37
C GLU A 158 0.97 12.73 -3.95
N HIS A 159 2.18 13.25 -3.77
CA HIS A 159 2.67 13.81 -2.51
C HIS A 159 3.08 15.27 -2.71
N GLY A 160 2.24 16.22 -2.31
CA GLY A 160 2.48 17.63 -2.61
C GLY A 160 2.63 17.86 -4.12
N ASP A 161 3.82 18.30 -4.52
CA ASP A 161 4.26 18.53 -5.91
C ASP A 161 5.02 17.35 -6.53
N GLU A 162 4.95 16.16 -5.94
CA GLU A 162 5.55 14.94 -6.50
C GLU A 162 4.47 13.99 -7.04
N LEU A 163 4.70 13.47 -8.26
CA LEU A 163 3.94 12.37 -8.86
C LEU A 163 4.79 11.10 -8.85
N TRP A 164 4.41 10.13 -8.03
CA TRP A 164 5.09 8.85 -7.94
C TRP A 164 4.42 7.84 -8.86
N LEU A 165 5.19 7.16 -9.72
CA LEU A 165 4.73 6.13 -10.63
C LEU A 165 5.30 4.77 -10.21
N ALA A 166 4.42 3.76 -10.19
CA ALA A 166 4.71 2.43 -9.68
C ALA A 166 5.35 2.40 -8.27
N PRO A 167 4.95 3.28 -7.31
CA PRO A 167 5.68 3.45 -6.06
C PRO A 167 5.70 2.21 -5.17
N LEU A 168 4.68 1.35 -5.26
CA LEU A 168 4.52 0.20 -4.37
C LEU A 168 4.29 -1.11 -5.15
N VAL A 169 4.66 -1.15 -6.44
CA VAL A 169 4.54 -2.38 -7.23
C VAL A 169 5.46 -3.47 -6.64
N PRO A 170 5.01 -4.73 -6.59
CA PRO A 170 5.87 -5.83 -6.19
C PRO A 170 7.04 -5.97 -7.16
N SER A 171 8.27 -6.04 -6.63
CA SER A 171 9.46 -6.25 -7.47
C SER A 171 9.40 -7.56 -8.27
N TYR A 172 8.63 -8.54 -7.80
CA TYR A 172 8.43 -9.79 -8.54
C TYR A 172 7.66 -9.60 -9.85
N TRP A 173 6.91 -8.50 -10.05
CA TRP A 173 6.28 -8.11 -11.33
C TRP A 173 7.28 -7.60 -12.36
N LEU A 174 8.53 -7.40 -11.94
CA LEU A 174 9.66 -7.00 -12.78
C LEU A 174 10.69 -8.11 -12.92
N LYS A 175 10.28 -9.38 -12.76
CA LYS A 175 11.08 -10.53 -13.22
C LYS A 175 11.36 -10.42 -14.72
N ASP A 176 12.43 -11.06 -15.18
CA ASP A 176 12.82 -11.02 -16.59
C ASP A 176 11.66 -11.40 -17.52
N GLY A 177 11.44 -10.59 -18.56
CA GLY A 177 10.35 -10.77 -19.52
C GLY A 177 8.97 -10.31 -19.05
N GLN A 178 8.82 -9.87 -17.80
CA GLN A 178 7.56 -9.30 -17.31
C GLN A 178 7.42 -7.82 -17.63
N ALA A 179 6.18 -7.35 -17.63
CA ALA A 179 5.84 -5.98 -17.91
C ALA A 179 4.67 -5.48 -17.06
N ILE A 180 4.67 -4.18 -16.77
CA ILE A 180 3.58 -3.46 -16.11
C ILE A 180 3.09 -2.40 -17.10
N ARG A 181 1.80 -2.41 -17.42
CA ARG A 181 1.17 -1.41 -18.31
C ARG A 181 0.03 -0.73 -17.59
N VAL A 182 0.10 0.60 -17.52
CA VAL A 182 -0.92 1.48 -16.96
C VAL A 182 -1.32 2.49 -18.03
N GLU A 183 -2.61 2.61 -18.27
CA GLU A 183 -3.17 3.50 -19.29
C GLU A 183 -4.18 4.47 -18.67
N ASN A 184 -4.06 5.75 -19.01
CA ASN A 184 -5.01 6.80 -18.65
C ASN A 184 -5.34 6.86 -17.15
N LEU A 185 -4.35 6.59 -16.28
CA LEU A 185 -4.55 6.70 -14.84
C LEU A 185 -4.67 8.17 -14.46
N LEU A 186 -5.80 8.54 -13.86
CA LEU A 186 -6.07 9.91 -13.47
C LEU A 186 -5.30 10.31 -12.20
N THR A 187 -4.59 11.43 -12.30
CA THR A 187 -3.88 12.06 -11.19
C THR A 187 -4.34 13.52 -11.04
N ARG A 188 -4.00 14.17 -9.92
CA ARG A 188 -4.22 15.61 -9.73
C ARG A 188 -3.51 16.47 -10.79
N PHE A 189 -2.46 15.94 -11.42
CA PHE A 189 -1.69 16.62 -12.46
C PHE A 189 -2.16 16.31 -13.88
N GLY A 190 -3.15 15.43 -14.05
CA GLY A 190 -3.63 14.96 -15.35
C GLY A 190 -3.51 13.45 -15.53
N ALA A 191 -3.90 12.95 -16.70
CA ALA A 191 -3.80 11.52 -17.00
C ALA A 191 -2.35 11.12 -17.28
N VAL A 192 -1.89 10.03 -16.67
CA VAL A 192 -0.58 9.43 -16.92
C VAL A 192 -0.73 8.04 -17.49
N SER A 193 0.16 7.65 -18.39
CA SER A 193 0.29 6.27 -18.84
C SER A 193 1.75 5.85 -18.78
N TYR A 194 2.02 4.60 -18.47
CA TYR A 194 3.38 4.07 -18.53
C TYR A 194 3.39 2.58 -18.84
N HIS A 195 4.48 2.14 -19.45
CA HIS A 195 4.74 0.74 -19.74
C HIS A 195 6.18 0.42 -19.33
N ILE A 196 6.32 -0.37 -18.27
CA ILE A 196 7.61 -0.84 -17.75
C ILE A 196 7.83 -2.24 -18.32
N HIS A 197 8.96 -2.48 -18.96
CA HIS A 197 9.38 -3.77 -19.50
C HIS A 197 10.68 -4.21 -18.85
N SER A 198 10.65 -5.34 -18.14
CA SER A 198 11.83 -5.88 -17.47
C SER A 198 12.65 -6.78 -18.39
N ARG A 199 13.95 -6.46 -18.51
CA ARG A 199 14.98 -7.33 -19.09
C ARG A 199 16.06 -7.60 -18.05
N ALA A 200 15.63 -7.99 -16.85
CA ALA A 200 16.50 -8.19 -15.70
C ALA A 200 17.65 -9.18 -15.97
N ALA A 201 17.47 -10.18 -16.84
CA ALA A 201 18.54 -11.09 -17.25
C ALA A 201 19.66 -10.38 -18.04
N GLN A 202 19.35 -9.26 -18.70
CA GLN A 202 20.29 -8.39 -19.38
C GLN A 202 20.79 -7.25 -18.47
N GLY A 203 20.38 -7.24 -17.19
CA GLY A 203 20.73 -6.19 -16.23
C GLY A 203 20.04 -4.85 -16.48
N VAL A 204 18.89 -4.84 -17.18
CA VAL A 204 18.21 -3.61 -17.61
C VAL A 204 16.71 -3.66 -17.33
N ILE A 205 16.13 -2.52 -16.95
CA ILE A 205 14.69 -2.29 -16.98
C ILE A 205 14.42 -1.03 -17.80
N GLU A 206 13.40 -1.07 -18.65
CA GLU A 206 12.98 0.06 -19.48
C GLU A 206 11.55 0.48 -19.17
N ALA A 207 11.26 1.76 -19.38
CA ALA A 207 9.93 2.30 -19.28
C ALA A 207 9.64 3.33 -20.38
N ASP A 208 8.47 3.24 -20.97
CA ASP A 208 7.85 4.34 -21.72
C ASP A 208 6.86 5.05 -20.79
N VAL A 209 6.96 6.37 -20.65
CA VAL A 209 6.07 7.17 -19.81
C VAL A 209 5.46 8.28 -20.65
N THR A 210 4.14 8.40 -20.62
CA THR A 210 3.40 9.55 -21.18
C THR A 210 2.98 10.42 -20.02
N LEU A 211 3.66 11.56 -19.87
CA LEU A 211 3.44 12.50 -18.77
C LEU A 211 2.35 13.52 -19.13
N PRO A 212 1.54 13.94 -18.14
CA PRO A 212 0.63 15.05 -18.33
C PRO A 212 1.39 16.37 -18.49
N ASP A 213 0.71 17.40 -19.01
CA ASP A 213 1.21 18.77 -19.02
C ASP A 213 1.01 19.39 -17.63
N ALA A 214 2.00 19.22 -16.75
CA ALA A 214 1.96 19.69 -15.37
C ALA A 214 2.90 20.90 -15.18
N PRO A 215 2.70 21.71 -14.13
CA PRO A 215 3.61 22.79 -13.79
C PRO A 215 5.06 22.31 -13.65
N GLU A 216 6.03 23.16 -13.99
CA GLU A 216 7.47 22.84 -13.89
C GLU A 216 7.92 22.50 -12.46
N SER A 217 7.18 22.91 -11.43
CA SER A 217 7.43 22.55 -10.04
C SER A 217 7.16 21.08 -9.73
N VAL A 218 6.42 20.38 -10.60
CA VAL A 218 6.04 18.99 -10.38
C VAL A 218 7.17 18.05 -10.77
N THR A 219 7.58 17.20 -9.83
CA THR A 219 8.60 16.18 -10.03
C THR A 219 7.95 14.81 -10.16
N VAL A 220 8.33 14.03 -11.19
CA VAL A 220 7.87 12.65 -11.34
C VAL A 220 8.91 11.68 -10.82
N CYS A 221 8.51 10.82 -9.89
CA CYS A 221 9.33 9.75 -9.32
C CYS A 221 8.91 8.41 -9.93
N LEU A 222 9.64 7.92 -10.93
CA LEU A 222 9.39 6.59 -11.54
C LEU A 222 10.17 5.51 -10.79
N ARG A 223 9.47 4.64 -10.07
CA ARG A 223 10.09 3.53 -9.33
C ARG A 223 10.24 2.28 -10.20
N LEU A 224 11.44 1.70 -10.21
CA LEU A 224 11.86 0.55 -10.99
C LEU A 224 12.63 -0.44 -10.09
N PRO A 225 11.96 -1.09 -9.12
CA PRO A 225 12.63 -1.98 -8.18
C PRO A 225 13.10 -3.27 -8.88
N HIS A 226 14.41 -3.55 -8.85
CA HIS A 226 14.93 -4.80 -9.39
C HIS A 226 14.37 -6.01 -8.60
N PRO A 227 13.98 -7.12 -9.26
CA PRO A 227 13.41 -8.30 -8.60
C PRO A 227 14.29 -8.86 -7.47
N ASP A 228 15.62 -8.91 -7.70
CA ASP A 228 16.61 -9.37 -6.71
C ASP A 228 17.16 -8.27 -5.79
N GLY A 229 16.55 -7.07 -5.77
CA GLY A 229 16.98 -5.96 -4.90
C GLY A 229 18.31 -5.29 -5.30
N LYS A 230 18.76 -5.47 -6.55
CA LYS A 230 19.90 -4.70 -7.08
C LYS A 230 19.55 -3.22 -7.17
N ARG A 231 20.57 -2.37 -7.02
CA ARG A 231 20.44 -0.90 -7.07
C ARG A 231 20.74 -0.39 -8.47
N ILE A 232 20.01 0.63 -8.92
CA ILE A 232 20.31 1.32 -10.17
C ILE A 232 21.74 1.88 -10.11
N ARG A 233 22.52 1.63 -11.17
CA ARG A 233 23.90 2.11 -11.35
C ARG A 233 23.99 3.22 -12.37
N ARG A 234 23.12 3.19 -13.39
CA ARG A 234 23.03 4.20 -14.43
C ARG A 234 21.60 4.30 -14.92
N ALA A 235 21.14 5.53 -15.14
CA ALA A 235 19.87 5.85 -15.77
C ALA A 235 20.12 6.63 -17.06
N GLU A 236 19.25 6.41 -18.03
CA GLU A 236 19.16 7.17 -19.27
C GLU A 236 17.72 7.63 -19.45
N VAL A 237 17.55 8.89 -19.85
CA VAL A 237 16.26 9.49 -20.18
C VAL A 237 16.34 9.99 -21.62
N ASN A 238 15.44 9.51 -22.49
CA ASN A 238 15.46 9.79 -23.92
C ASN A 238 16.82 9.48 -24.58
N GLY A 239 17.47 8.41 -24.13
CA GLY A 239 18.79 7.96 -24.61
C GLY A 239 19.98 8.80 -24.13
N GLN A 240 19.76 9.82 -23.29
CA GLN A 240 20.83 10.64 -22.71
C GLN A 240 21.13 10.21 -21.27
N PRO A 241 22.41 10.24 -20.82
CA PRO A 241 22.74 10.00 -19.43
C PRO A 241 21.94 10.90 -18.48
N HIS A 242 21.41 10.32 -17.42
CA HIS A 242 20.61 11.03 -16.43
C HIS A 242 21.13 10.75 -15.02
N SER A 243 21.29 11.80 -14.21
CA SER A 243 21.96 11.72 -12.91
C SER A 243 21.03 11.79 -11.70
N ASP A 244 19.77 12.20 -11.85
CA ASP A 244 18.83 12.29 -10.72
C ASP A 244 18.07 10.97 -10.56
N PHE A 245 18.72 10.02 -9.90
CA PHE A 245 18.14 8.74 -9.54
C PHE A 245 18.67 8.25 -8.18
N THR A 246 17.89 7.39 -7.52
CA THR A 246 18.24 6.71 -6.26
C THR A 246 18.40 5.21 -6.50
N ASN A 247 18.33 4.39 -5.45
CA ASN A 247 18.52 2.94 -5.55
C ASN A 247 17.54 2.27 -6.52
N ASP A 248 16.32 2.77 -6.62
CA ASP A 248 15.21 2.15 -7.34
C ASP A 248 14.27 3.18 -7.97
N CYS A 249 14.62 4.46 -8.03
CA CYS A 249 13.76 5.53 -8.54
C CYS A 249 14.54 6.45 -9.48
N VAL A 250 13.95 6.82 -10.61
CA VAL A 250 14.45 7.88 -11.50
C VAL A 250 13.53 9.09 -11.39
N ARG A 251 14.09 10.28 -11.20
CA ARG A 251 13.31 11.53 -11.17
C ARG A 251 13.25 12.15 -12.55
N LEU A 252 12.07 12.60 -12.96
CA LEU A 252 11.80 13.22 -14.25
C LEU A 252 11.11 14.56 -14.03
N SER A 253 11.35 15.53 -14.92
CA SER A 253 10.50 16.70 -15.03
C SER A 253 9.13 16.30 -15.60
N ALA A 254 8.05 16.85 -15.07
CA ALA A 254 6.68 16.58 -15.54
C ALA A 254 6.33 17.31 -16.85
N THR A 255 7.23 17.31 -17.83
CA THR A 255 7.01 17.94 -19.14
C THR A 255 6.14 17.04 -20.01
N ALA A 256 5.12 17.61 -20.63
CA ALA A 256 4.17 16.88 -21.47
C ALA A 256 4.85 16.03 -22.55
N GLY A 257 4.30 14.83 -22.76
CA GLY A 257 4.67 13.97 -23.87
C GLY A 257 5.34 12.66 -23.45
N LYS A 258 5.91 11.98 -24.45
CA LYS A 258 6.50 10.66 -24.27
C LYS A 258 7.96 10.79 -23.84
N THR A 259 8.28 10.18 -22.71
CA THR A 259 9.64 10.06 -22.16
C THR A 259 10.01 8.58 -22.09
N THR A 260 11.19 8.22 -22.59
CA THR A 260 11.74 6.88 -22.41
C THR A 260 12.76 6.88 -21.28
N VAL A 261 12.71 5.87 -20.42
CA VAL A 261 13.64 5.67 -19.31
C VAL A 261 14.27 4.30 -19.44
N ARG A 262 15.59 4.22 -19.28
CA ARG A 262 16.33 2.97 -19.22
C ARG A 262 17.25 2.99 -18.02
N VAL A 263 17.14 1.99 -17.16
CA VAL A 263 18.02 1.82 -16.00
C VAL A 263 18.82 0.53 -16.11
N SER A 264 20.05 0.56 -15.59
CA SER A 264 20.94 -0.61 -15.51
C SER A 264 21.45 -0.81 -14.09
N PHE A 265 21.71 -2.07 -13.72
CA PHE A 265 21.95 -2.52 -12.34
C PHE A 265 23.30 -3.22 -12.17
#